data_AF-A0A9D1JS19-F1
#
_entry.id   AF-A0A9D1JS19-F1
#
_cell.length_a   1.000
_cell.length_b   1.000
_cell.length_c   1.000
_cell.angle_alpha   90.00
_cell.angle_beta   90.00
_cell.angle_gamma   90.00
#
_symmetry.space_group_name_H-M   'P 1'
#
loop_
_entity.id
_entity.type
_entity.pdbx_description
1 polymer ?
#
loop_
_entity_poly.entity_id
_entity_poly.type
_entity_poly.pdbx_seq_one_letter_code
_entity_poly.pdbx_strand_id
1 'polypeptide(L)'
;MFSQNHIVSVRQMKRLLVLDLFAGTSLVLPMVVGRLCGSSGIFALLIGGCASGIFALFLLNTVKGCPDGYPGYCQEILGRWPGHVLMGIYALRYFLTAAMLLAVFAQIVNHTFLTDIPRAILGTGMLLLCIYCVFKGLETRARLGEMLMYFVIVPIVIIILLAIPQIHVDRLWPIEFLNAAQTGKHTQGPGGLRGFLWASAITFALFSFVEWLLFLRPSVKKMEKACRGALSGILWPVLLNILILEVCIGIFSVEGMNNEQWPTVVLMQIVRFPGGFLSRQDGLMLAFWMLGMFMLIGGNIHYGMESFRSLNKKLCKPWTVVFPGIFVLACFFMIYLQDAARIFIQYMLFVYMPLAVLPPVLLTLVRCFKKGRGTAKRKPGRAKICLFLAFMLGAGTLSGCTNLAEIEDRNFVMCMGVDTEDGQLKVSFGFPDLKALTGDGDNIHYPAVTLSGADMEAVETSFRERSNKRLDYGQLQMIIFGREILQDPEIMKEVLEYIQEHQEFTRTVLTAMADGRAQDIVALDEAVNGSIGVYLKQMFENNMPEYDLTVGDLIIGMSRTDEIMEIAVIAPGEDAPKITGMEKIRT
;
A
#
# COMPACT_ATOMS: atom_id res chain seq x y z
N MET A 1 24.09 7.30 30.99
CA MET A 1 25.22 7.05 30.07
C MET A 1 24.91 5.77 29.28
N PHE A 2 24.33 5.89 28.07
CA PHE A 2 24.04 4.72 27.24
C PHE A 2 25.32 4.30 26.51
N SER A 3 25.84 3.12 26.85
CA SER A 3 27.04 2.53 26.23
C SER A 3 26.80 2.30 24.74
N GLN A 4 27.42 3.11 23.86
CA GLN A 4 27.43 2.94 22.40
C GLN A 4 28.32 1.75 22.02
N ASN A 5 27.80 0.52 22.18
CA ASN A 5 28.56 -0.67 21.81
C ASN A 5 28.19 -1.21 20.43
N HIS A 6 27.19 -0.62 19.75
CA HIS A 6 26.69 -1.06 18.45
C HIS A 6 26.18 -2.52 18.44
N ILE A 7 25.90 -3.09 19.61
CA ILE A 7 25.45 -4.48 19.76
C ILE A 7 23.92 -4.52 19.72
N VAL A 8 23.38 -5.46 18.95
CA VAL A 8 21.95 -5.73 18.83
C VAL A 8 21.64 -7.09 19.43
N SER A 9 20.61 -7.16 20.28
CA SER A 9 20.16 -8.43 20.84
C SER A 9 19.39 -9.27 19.80
N VAL A 10 19.35 -10.59 19.98
CA VAL A 10 18.57 -11.49 19.09
C VAL A 10 17.08 -11.12 19.08
N ARG A 11 16.55 -10.63 20.21
CA ARG A 11 15.17 -10.12 20.32
C ARG A 11 14.97 -8.89 19.43
N GLN A 12 15.86 -7.91 19.52
CA GLN A 12 15.81 -6.70 18.71
C GLN A 12 15.97 -6.99 17.22
N MET A 13 16.90 -7.88 16.87
CA MET A 13 17.08 -8.34 15.49
C MET A 13 15.80 -8.98 14.93
N LYS A 14 15.18 -9.89 15.68
CA LYS A 14 13.90 -10.51 15.28
C LYS A 14 12.82 -9.44 15.06
N ARG A 15 12.65 -8.52 16.01
CA ARG A 15 11.60 -7.49 15.95
C ARG A 15 11.80 -6.53 14.79
N LEU A 16 13.03 -6.12 14.55
CA LEU A 16 13.40 -5.29 13.41
C LEU A 16 13.10 -6.01 12.10
N LEU A 17 13.45 -7.30 11.98
CA LEU A 17 13.14 -8.11 10.80
C LEU A 17 11.63 -8.27 10.58
N VAL A 18 10.85 -8.50 11.64
CA VAL A 18 9.37 -8.55 11.54
C VAL A 18 8.84 -7.22 10.99
N LEU A 19 9.27 -6.10 11.56
CA LEU A 19 8.79 -4.78 11.19
C LEU A 19 9.15 -4.42 9.75
N ASP A 20 10.40 -4.63 9.35
CA ASP A 20 10.90 -4.32 8.01
C ASP A 20 10.19 -5.19 6.95
N LEU A 21 10.12 -6.51 7.17
CA LEU A 21 9.45 -7.43 6.23
C LEU A 21 7.96 -7.16 6.13
N PHE A 22 7.29 -6.93 7.26
CA PHE A 22 5.86 -6.67 7.28
C PHE A 22 5.52 -5.38 6.55
N ALA A 23 6.21 -4.27 6.84
CA ALA A 23 5.95 -2.98 6.20
C ALA A 23 6.09 -3.02 4.67
N GLY A 24 7.09 -3.74 4.17
CA GLY A 24 7.35 -3.87 2.73
C GLY A 24 6.42 -4.85 1.99
N THR A 25 5.62 -5.63 2.72
CA THR A 25 4.77 -6.69 2.13
C THR A 25 3.28 -6.47 2.35
N SER A 26 2.87 -5.92 3.50
CA SER A 26 1.48 -5.95 3.97
C SER A 26 0.45 -5.32 3.03
N LEU A 27 0.80 -4.22 2.35
CA LEU A 27 -0.10 -3.53 1.41
C LEU A 27 0.04 -4.05 -0.03
N VAL A 28 1.19 -4.64 -0.37
CA VAL A 28 1.52 -5.02 -1.75
C VAL A 28 1.13 -6.47 -2.05
N LEU A 29 1.34 -7.38 -1.09
CA LEU A 29 1.10 -8.81 -1.31
C LEU A 29 -0.38 -9.13 -1.56
N PRO A 30 -1.35 -8.62 -0.78
CA PRO A 30 -2.76 -8.91 -1.05
C PRO A 30 -3.19 -8.47 -2.45
N MET A 31 -2.75 -7.29 -2.88
CA MET A 31 -3.00 -6.77 -4.23
C MET A 31 -2.45 -7.70 -5.33
N VAL A 32 -1.19 -8.11 -5.23
CA VAL A 32 -0.53 -8.85 -6.31
C VAL A 32 -0.90 -10.33 -6.30
N VAL A 33 -0.90 -10.95 -5.12
CA VAL A 33 -1.21 -12.37 -4.96
C VAL A 33 -2.67 -12.63 -5.29
N GLY A 34 -3.57 -11.75 -4.86
CA GLY A 34 -4.98 -11.78 -5.21
C GLY A 34 -5.22 -11.79 -6.72
N ARG A 35 -4.58 -10.86 -7.44
CA ARG A 35 -4.69 -10.75 -8.91
C ARG A 35 -4.11 -11.94 -9.67
N LEU A 36 -3.06 -12.58 -9.14
CA LEU A 36 -2.35 -13.64 -9.84
C LEU A 36 -2.94 -15.04 -9.61
N CYS A 37 -3.43 -15.33 -8.41
CA CYS A 37 -3.90 -16.68 -8.06
C CYS A 37 -5.08 -16.74 -7.08
N GLY A 38 -5.74 -15.61 -6.79
CA GLY A 38 -6.97 -15.54 -6.01
C GLY A 38 -6.87 -16.29 -4.68
N SER A 39 -7.86 -17.15 -4.41
CA SER A 39 -7.94 -17.98 -3.19
C SER A 39 -6.79 -18.98 -3.02
N SER A 40 -5.97 -19.21 -4.05
CA SER A 40 -4.74 -20.03 -3.92
C SER A 40 -3.55 -19.25 -3.35
N GLY A 41 -3.75 -17.96 -3.05
CA GLY A 41 -2.71 -17.08 -2.57
C GLY A 41 -2.07 -17.49 -1.24
N ILE A 42 -2.81 -18.17 -0.35
CA ILE A 42 -2.28 -18.73 0.91
C ILE A 42 -1.04 -19.58 0.64
N PHE A 43 -1.15 -20.52 -0.30
CA PHE A 43 -0.08 -21.45 -0.62
C PHE A 43 1.11 -20.72 -1.27
N ALA A 44 0.84 -19.69 -2.09
CA ALA A 44 1.89 -18.89 -2.70
C ALA A 44 2.69 -18.12 -1.65
N LEU A 45 1.99 -17.54 -0.67
CA LEU A 45 2.59 -16.86 0.48
C LEU A 45 3.43 -17.83 1.34
N LEU A 46 2.91 -19.03 1.60
CA LEU A 46 3.62 -20.07 2.34
C LEU A 46 4.89 -20.53 1.61
N ILE A 47 4.83 -20.80 0.30
CA ILE A 47 6.01 -21.23 -0.47
C ILE A 47 7.05 -20.11 -0.54
N GLY A 48 6.64 -18.87 -0.85
CA GLY A 48 7.55 -17.72 -0.87
C GLY A 48 8.20 -17.46 0.49
N GLY A 49 7.43 -17.57 1.58
CA GLY A 49 7.91 -17.47 2.95
C GLY A 49 8.90 -18.59 3.32
N CYS A 50 8.59 -19.83 2.96
CA CYS A 50 9.49 -20.98 3.15
C CYS A 50 10.80 -20.81 2.38
N ALA A 51 10.74 -20.36 1.12
CA ALA A 51 11.91 -20.05 0.32
C ALA A 51 12.77 -18.95 0.97
N SER A 52 12.14 -17.91 1.54
CA SER A 52 12.85 -16.86 2.30
C SER A 52 13.48 -17.43 3.58
N GLY A 53 12.81 -18.34 4.28
CA GLY A 53 13.37 -19.06 5.44
C GLY A 53 14.62 -19.88 5.08
N ILE A 54 14.57 -20.64 3.98
CA ILE A 54 15.73 -21.39 3.47
C ILE A 54 16.86 -20.44 3.11
N PHE A 55 16.54 -19.34 2.41
CA PHE A 55 17.52 -18.32 2.06
C PHE A 55 18.15 -17.67 3.31
N ALA A 56 17.36 -17.37 4.35
CA ALA A 56 17.87 -16.84 5.61
C ALA A 56 18.85 -17.80 6.30
N LEU A 57 18.54 -19.11 6.32
CA LEU A 57 19.44 -20.13 6.86
C LEU A 57 20.75 -20.20 6.07
N PHE A 58 20.66 -20.12 4.75
CA PHE A 58 21.82 -20.05 3.86
C PHE A 58 22.69 -18.82 4.18
N LEU A 59 22.09 -17.63 4.28
CA LEU A 59 22.80 -16.39 4.61
C LEU A 59 23.48 -16.46 5.99
N LEU A 60 22.78 -16.95 7.01
CA LEU A 60 23.34 -17.12 8.35
C LEU A 60 24.51 -18.10 8.38
N ASN A 61 24.47 -19.15 7.53
CA ASN A 61 25.60 -20.06 7.38
C ASN A 61 26.81 -19.38 6.73
N THR A 62 26.61 -18.58 5.67
CA THR A 62 27.67 -17.77 5.06
C THR A 62 28.29 -16.82 6.09
N VAL A 63 27.45 -16.17 6.89
CA VAL A 63 27.80 -15.20 7.92
C VAL A 63 28.61 -15.78 9.09
N LYS A 64 28.41 -17.05 9.46
CA LYS A 64 29.26 -17.71 10.48
C LYS A 64 30.74 -17.66 10.11
N GLY A 65 31.03 -17.70 8.81
CA GLY A 65 32.38 -17.61 8.28
C GLY A 65 32.92 -16.20 8.10
N CYS A 66 32.25 -15.16 8.60
CA CYS A 66 32.55 -13.73 8.39
C CYS A 66 32.53 -12.93 9.72
N PRO A 67 33.49 -13.13 10.64
CA PRO A 67 33.46 -12.48 11.96
C PRO A 67 33.60 -10.95 11.91
N ASP A 68 34.38 -10.41 10.98
CA ASP A 68 34.71 -8.97 10.88
C ASP A 68 33.72 -8.16 10.00
N GLY A 69 32.63 -8.78 9.55
CA GLY A 69 31.58 -8.15 8.72
C GLY A 69 31.62 -8.55 7.24
N TYR A 70 30.46 -8.44 6.59
CA TYR A 70 30.27 -8.87 5.19
C TYR A 70 31.13 -8.12 4.16
N PRO A 71 31.35 -6.79 4.26
CA PRO A 71 32.23 -6.09 3.31
C PRO A 71 33.68 -6.58 3.35
N GLY A 72 34.22 -6.84 4.55
CA GLY A 72 35.57 -7.38 4.71
C GLY A 72 35.72 -8.78 4.12
N TYR A 73 34.71 -9.63 4.35
CA TYR A 73 34.65 -10.98 3.78
C TYR A 73 34.65 -10.99 2.24
N CYS A 74 33.90 -10.07 1.61
CA CYS A 74 33.89 -9.95 0.15
C CYS A 74 35.28 -9.60 -0.40
N GLN A 75 36.01 -8.73 0.28
CA GLN A 75 37.38 -8.32 -0.11
C GLN A 75 38.40 -9.44 0.10
N GLU A 76 38.24 -10.26 1.15
CA GLU A 76 39.11 -11.41 1.41
C GLU A 76 38.97 -12.50 0.33
N ILE A 77 37.73 -12.82 -0.05
CA ILE A 77 37.46 -13.88 -1.04
C ILE A 77 37.77 -13.44 -2.46
N LEU A 78 37.27 -12.29 -2.90
CA LEU A 78 37.41 -11.86 -4.30
C LEU A 78 38.72 -11.10 -4.55
N GLY A 79 39.33 -10.56 -3.49
CA GLY A 79 40.41 -9.57 -3.58
C GLY A 79 39.88 -8.14 -3.50
N ARG A 80 40.78 -7.18 -3.24
CA ARG A 80 40.41 -5.78 -2.95
C ARG A 80 39.53 -5.13 -4.03
N TRP A 81 39.98 -5.12 -5.29
CA TRP A 81 39.27 -4.45 -6.37
C TRP A 81 37.87 -5.03 -6.66
N PRO A 82 37.70 -6.34 -6.96
CA PRO A 82 36.38 -6.90 -7.22
C PRO A 82 35.48 -6.91 -5.97
N GLY A 83 36.04 -7.03 -4.77
CA GLY A 83 35.29 -6.89 -3.52
C GLY A 83 34.70 -5.48 -3.34
N HIS A 84 35.46 -4.43 -3.64
CA HIS A 84 34.93 -3.07 -3.64
C HIS A 84 33.87 -2.86 -4.73
N VAL A 85 34.10 -3.32 -5.97
CA VAL A 85 33.08 -3.22 -7.04
C VAL A 85 31.76 -3.86 -6.59
N LEU A 86 31.82 -5.04 -5.96
CA LEU A 86 30.62 -5.69 -5.42
C LEU A 86 29.93 -4.81 -4.37
N MET A 87 30.67 -4.25 -3.40
CA MET A 87 30.09 -3.35 -2.39
C MET A 87 29.48 -2.08 -3.00
N GLY A 88 30.01 -1.60 -4.13
CA GLY A 88 29.44 -0.49 -4.89
C GLY A 88 28.08 -0.85 -5.51
N ILE A 89 27.95 -2.06 -6.04
CA ILE A 89 26.69 -2.59 -6.56
C ILE A 89 25.65 -2.72 -5.43
N TYR A 90 26.05 -3.23 -4.26
CA TYR A 90 25.19 -3.29 -3.07
C TYR A 90 24.72 -1.89 -2.64
N ALA A 91 25.65 -0.93 -2.55
CA ALA A 91 25.33 0.44 -2.21
C ALA A 91 24.29 1.02 -3.18
N LEU A 92 24.58 1.00 -4.49
CA LEU A 92 23.69 1.52 -5.52
C LEU A 92 22.30 0.88 -5.46
N ARG A 93 22.24 -0.46 -5.31
CA ARG A 93 20.98 -1.19 -5.19
C ARG A 93 20.16 -0.74 -3.98
N TYR A 94 20.77 -0.62 -2.80
CA TYR A 94 20.05 -0.20 -1.60
C TYR A 94 19.57 1.26 -1.67
N PHE A 95 20.36 2.17 -2.25
CA PHE A 95 19.89 3.55 -2.49
C PHE A 95 18.75 3.60 -3.50
N LEU A 96 18.85 2.85 -4.60
CA LEU A 96 17.78 2.76 -5.59
C LEU A 96 16.49 2.18 -4.97
N THR A 97 16.63 1.15 -4.13
CA THR A 97 15.50 0.56 -3.40
C THR A 97 14.88 1.55 -2.41
N ALA A 98 15.69 2.32 -1.68
CA ALA A 98 15.19 3.38 -0.79
C ALA A 98 14.42 4.44 -1.57
N ALA A 99 14.91 4.87 -2.73
CA ALA A 99 14.24 5.85 -3.58
C ALA A 99 12.89 5.33 -4.12
N MET A 100 12.84 4.07 -4.56
CA MET A 100 11.58 3.44 -5.00
C MET A 100 10.59 3.25 -3.86
N LEU A 101 11.03 2.80 -2.68
CA LEU A 101 10.16 2.68 -1.52
C LEU A 101 9.62 4.05 -1.07
N LEU A 102 10.43 5.10 -1.18
CA LEU A 102 10.01 6.47 -0.91
C LEU A 102 8.94 6.93 -1.91
N ALA A 103 9.07 6.57 -3.19
CA ALA A 103 8.07 6.84 -4.21
C ALA A 103 6.76 6.08 -3.95
N VAL A 104 6.83 4.78 -3.61
CA VAL A 104 5.67 3.97 -3.22
C VAL A 104 4.97 4.56 -1.99
N PHE A 105 5.75 4.94 -0.98
CA PHE A 105 5.22 5.64 0.20
C PHE A 105 4.50 6.93 -0.17
N ALA A 106 5.15 7.80 -0.95
CA ALA A 106 4.57 9.09 -1.33
C ALA A 106 3.33 8.93 -2.22
N GLN A 107 3.33 7.94 -3.12
CA GLN A 107 2.16 7.60 -3.94
C GLN A 107 1.00 7.15 -3.05
N ILE A 108 1.21 6.18 -2.15
CA ILE A 108 0.13 5.66 -1.29
C ILE A 108 -0.45 6.77 -0.41
N VAL A 109 0.39 7.55 0.29
CA VAL A 109 -0.08 8.60 1.20
C VAL A 109 -0.80 9.71 0.45
N ASN A 110 -0.29 10.11 -0.72
CA ASN A 110 -0.94 11.12 -1.56
C ASN A 110 -2.28 10.60 -2.07
N HIS A 111 -2.34 9.37 -2.57
CA HIS A 111 -3.58 8.75 -3.05
C HIS A 111 -4.65 8.58 -1.95
N THR A 112 -4.23 8.30 -0.72
CA THR A 112 -5.18 7.87 0.33
C THR A 112 -5.59 8.97 1.32
N PHE A 113 -4.71 9.92 1.64
CA PHE A 113 -4.98 10.93 2.69
C PHE A 113 -4.68 12.35 2.27
N LEU A 114 -3.53 12.55 1.62
CA LEU A 114 -2.97 13.88 1.38
C LEU A 114 -2.89 14.10 -0.13
N THR A 115 -4.05 13.99 -0.80
CA THR A 115 -4.25 14.13 -2.25
C THR A 115 -3.69 15.46 -2.76
N ASP A 116 -3.76 16.48 -1.93
CA ASP A 116 -3.38 17.85 -2.28
C ASP A 116 -1.93 18.15 -2.02
N ILE A 117 -1.30 17.37 -1.15
CA ILE A 117 0.09 17.58 -0.79
C ILE A 117 0.95 16.96 -1.89
N PRO A 118 1.81 17.74 -2.57
CA PRO A 118 2.71 17.21 -3.57
C PRO A 118 3.54 16.06 -3.00
N ARG A 119 3.62 14.96 -3.75
CA ARG A 119 4.39 13.76 -3.35
C ARG A 119 5.83 14.08 -2.95
N ALA A 120 6.43 15.12 -3.54
CA ALA A 120 7.76 15.60 -3.19
C ALA A 120 7.89 16.08 -1.74
N ILE A 121 6.87 16.74 -1.19
CA ILE A 121 6.88 17.20 0.21
C ILE A 121 6.81 15.99 1.14
N LEU A 122 5.90 15.06 0.87
CA LEU A 122 5.74 13.81 1.63
C LEU A 122 7.03 12.98 1.63
N GLY A 123 7.60 12.77 0.44
CA GLY A 123 8.86 12.04 0.28
C GLY A 123 10.04 12.75 0.95
N THR A 124 10.15 14.08 0.85
CA THR A 124 11.24 14.82 1.48
C THR A 124 11.15 14.76 3.01
N GLY A 125 9.95 14.91 3.58
CA GLY A 125 9.74 14.78 5.02
C GLY A 125 10.17 13.41 5.55
N MET A 126 9.73 12.34 4.89
CA MET A 126 10.12 10.97 5.25
C MET A 126 11.63 10.73 5.09
N LEU A 127 12.23 11.25 4.01
CA LEU A 127 13.67 11.13 3.76
C LEU A 127 14.51 11.79 4.85
N LEU A 128 14.16 13.01 5.28
CA LEU A 128 14.87 13.74 6.34
C LEU A 128 14.84 12.96 7.67
N LEU A 129 13.68 12.41 8.03
CA LEU A 129 13.54 11.55 9.21
C LEU A 129 14.43 10.31 9.11
N CYS A 130 14.42 9.64 7.95
CA CYS A 130 15.23 8.44 7.72
C CYS A 130 16.73 8.76 7.85
N ILE A 131 17.18 9.88 7.25
CA ILE A 131 18.58 10.34 7.34
C ILE A 131 18.97 10.59 8.80
N TYR A 132 18.13 11.27 9.58
CA TYR A 132 18.37 11.51 11.02
C TYR A 132 18.51 10.20 11.80
N CYS A 133 17.65 9.22 11.54
CA CYS A 133 17.71 7.90 12.18
C CYS A 133 19.01 7.16 11.82
N VAL A 134 19.41 7.19 10.55
CA VAL A 134 20.64 6.54 10.07
C VAL A 134 21.89 7.13 10.71
N PHE A 135 21.93 8.45 10.95
CA PHE A 135 23.05 9.11 11.64
C PHE A 135 23.25 8.61 13.07
N LYS A 136 22.19 8.19 13.77
CA LYS A 136 22.27 7.65 15.14
C LYS A 136 22.73 6.18 15.19
N GLY A 137 22.85 5.51 14.05
CA GLY A 137 23.40 4.17 13.91
C GLY A 137 22.43 3.01 14.21
N LEU A 138 22.92 1.79 13.99
CA LEU A 138 22.12 0.56 14.01
C LEU A 138 21.48 0.25 15.37
N GLU A 139 22.18 0.54 16.47
CA GLU A 139 21.68 0.28 17.83
C GLU A 139 20.43 1.11 18.13
N THR A 140 20.43 2.39 17.75
CA THR A 140 19.28 3.28 17.89
C THR A 140 18.12 2.79 17.03
N ARG A 141 18.39 2.42 15.77
CA ARG A 141 17.39 1.83 14.87
C ARG A 141 16.76 0.57 15.47
N ALA A 142 17.56 -0.34 16.01
CA ALA A 142 17.07 -1.59 16.58
C ALA A 142 16.18 -1.38 17.82
N ARG A 143 16.53 -0.41 18.68
CA ARG A 143 15.70 -0.02 19.84
C ARG A 143 14.40 0.67 19.40
N LEU A 144 14.48 1.54 18.40
CA LEU A 144 13.31 2.22 17.85
C LEU A 144 12.36 1.21 17.20
N GLY A 145 12.87 0.28 16.38
CA GLY A 145 12.08 -0.79 15.79
C GLY A 145 11.43 -1.71 16.83
N GLU A 146 12.10 -1.96 17.96
CA GLU A 146 11.54 -2.72 19.08
C GLU A 146 10.33 -2.02 19.73
N MET A 147 10.34 -0.69 19.82
CA MET A 147 9.20 0.11 20.30
C MET A 147 8.10 0.19 19.23
N LEU A 148 8.46 0.55 17.99
CA LEU A 148 7.53 0.76 16.88
C LEU A 148 6.80 -0.51 16.46
N MET A 149 7.39 -1.69 16.66
CA MET A 149 6.75 -2.97 16.31
C MET A 149 5.34 -3.09 16.88
N TYR A 150 5.13 -2.68 18.14
CA TYR A 150 3.80 -2.78 18.76
C TYR A 150 2.82 -1.80 18.13
N PHE A 151 3.26 -0.58 17.85
CA PHE A 151 2.43 0.43 17.20
C PHE A 151 2.00 0.02 15.80
N VAL A 152 2.83 -0.72 15.06
CA VAL A 152 2.46 -1.19 13.71
C VAL A 152 1.59 -2.45 13.76
N ILE A 153 1.95 -3.44 14.58
CA ILE A 153 1.31 -4.76 14.54
C ILE A 153 -0.01 -4.80 15.32
N VAL A 154 -0.13 -4.12 16.47
CA VAL A 154 -1.34 -4.18 17.32
C VAL A 154 -2.58 -3.67 16.60
N PRO A 155 -2.58 -2.48 15.94
CA PRO A 155 -3.75 -1.98 15.22
C PRO A 155 -4.20 -2.91 14.09
N ILE A 156 -3.25 -3.57 13.43
CA ILE A 156 -3.54 -4.49 12.34
C ILE A 156 -4.20 -5.77 12.87
N VAL A 157 -3.72 -6.29 14.00
CA VAL A 157 -4.38 -7.43 14.66
C VAL A 157 -5.79 -7.05 15.10
N ILE A 158 -5.99 -5.85 15.66
CA ILE A 158 -7.32 -5.36 16.05
C ILE A 158 -8.25 -5.34 14.84
N ILE A 159 -7.78 -4.83 13.71
CA ILE A 159 -8.59 -4.77 12.48
C ILE A 159 -8.92 -6.14 11.92
N ILE A 160 -7.95 -7.05 11.90
CA ILE A 160 -8.21 -8.43 11.49
C ILE A 160 -9.30 -9.04 12.39
N LEU A 161 -9.26 -8.81 13.70
CA LEU A 161 -10.27 -9.32 14.64
C LEU A 161 -11.65 -8.68 14.43
N LEU A 162 -11.71 -7.37 14.19
CA LEU A 162 -12.96 -6.64 13.92
C LEU A 162 -13.55 -6.97 12.55
N ALA A 163 -12.72 -7.43 11.60
CA ALA A 163 -13.16 -7.84 10.28
C ALA A 163 -13.84 -9.21 10.28
N ILE A 164 -13.55 -10.09 11.27
CA ILE A 164 -14.07 -11.47 11.31
C ILE A 164 -15.59 -11.58 11.10
N PRO A 165 -16.45 -10.76 11.75
CA PRO A 165 -17.90 -10.84 11.56
C PRO A 165 -18.38 -10.50 10.15
N GLN A 166 -17.58 -9.77 9.36
CA GLN A 166 -17.93 -9.32 8.00
C GLN A 166 -17.45 -10.32 6.91
N ILE A 167 -16.74 -11.38 7.31
CA ILE A 167 -16.18 -12.36 6.38
C ILE A 167 -17.27 -13.32 5.90
N HIS A 168 -17.44 -13.35 4.59
CA HIS A 168 -18.29 -14.32 3.90
C HIS A 168 -17.45 -15.56 3.59
N VAL A 169 -17.62 -16.61 4.41
CA VAL A 169 -16.78 -17.83 4.36
C VAL A 169 -16.93 -18.59 3.04
N ASP A 170 -18.08 -18.46 2.38
CA ASP A 170 -18.33 -18.98 1.03
C ASP A 170 -17.36 -18.42 0.00
N ARG A 171 -16.84 -17.19 0.20
CA ARG A 171 -15.90 -16.53 -0.73
C ARG A 171 -14.49 -17.10 -0.65
N LEU A 172 -14.14 -17.78 0.44
CA LEU A 172 -12.80 -18.34 0.64
C LEU A 172 -12.59 -19.57 -0.24
N TRP A 173 -13.60 -20.43 -0.42
CA TRP A 173 -13.53 -21.67 -1.21
C TRP A 173 -14.27 -21.53 -2.56
N PRO A 174 -13.85 -22.23 -3.65
CA PRO A 174 -12.82 -23.27 -3.74
C PRO A 174 -11.42 -22.76 -4.12
N ILE A 175 -10.39 -23.48 -3.67
CA ILE A 175 -8.99 -23.17 -3.98
C ILE A 175 -8.71 -23.44 -5.48
N GLU A 176 -8.48 -22.38 -6.24
CA GLU A 176 -8.31 -22.39 -7.70
C GLU A 176 -7.24 -23.38 -8.21
N PHE A 177 -6.14 -23.59 -7.47
CA PHE A 177 -5.03 -24.47 -7.84
C PHE A 177 -5.45 -25.93 -8.13
N LEU A 178 -6.54 -26.41 -7.53
CA LEU A 178 -7.04 -27.78 -7.73
C LEU A 178 -7.98 -27.93 -8.94
N ASN A 179 -8.51 -26.82 -9.48
CA ASN A 179 -9.49 -26.82 -10.56
C ASN A 179 -8.92 -26.17 -11.83
N ALA A 180 -8.07 -26.92 -12.55
CA ALA A 180 -7.40 -26.49 -13.78
C ALA A 180 -8.35 -26.04 -14.93
N ALA A 181 -9.66 -26.35 -14.83
CA ALA A 181 -10.67 -25.98 -15.81
C ALA A 181 -11.29 -24.58 -15.60
N GLN A 182 -11.19 -24.00 -14.39
CA GLN A 182 -11.72 -22.67 -14.03
C GLN A 182 -10.62 -21.64 -13.73
N THR A 183 -9.36 -22.09 -13.65
CA THR A 183 -8.18 -21.26 -13.41
C THR A 183 -8.03 -20.17 -14.48
N GLY A 184 -8.35 -18.94 -14.11
CA GLY A 184 -8.21 -17.74 -14.96
C GLY A 184 -9.51 -16.99 -15.25
N LYS A 185 -10.69 -17.51 -14.87
CA LYS A 185 -11.95 -16.77 -15.10
C LYS A 185 -12.16 -15.59 -14.14
N HIS A 186 -11.74 -15.75 -12.88
CA HIS A 186 -11.94 -14.76 -11.81
C HIS A 186 -10.68 -13.95 -11.49
N THR A 187 -9.54 -14.25 -12.12
CA THR A 187 -8.25 -13.59 -11.88
C THR A 187 -7.80 -12.81 -13.12
N GLN A 188 -7.24 -11.62 -12.92
CA GLN A 188 -6.65 -10.82 -14.02
C GLN A 188 -5.30 -11.36 -14.51
N GLY A 189 -4.70 -12.30 -13.77
CA GLY A 189 -3.43 -12.95 -14.09
C GLY A 189 -3.54 -14.27 -14.86
N PRO A 190 -2.42 -14.96 -15.10
CA PRO A 190 -2.40 -16.23 -15.82
C PRO A 190 -3.11 -17.39 -15.08
N GLY A 191 -3.49 -17.18 -13.81
CA GLY A 191 -4.16 -18.17 -12.98
C GLY A 191 -3.37 -19.48 -12.81
N GLY A 192 -3.99 -20.43 -12.09
CA GLY A 192 -3.49 -21.80 -11.94
C GLY A 192 -2.03 -21.90 -11.51
N LEU A 193 -1.32 -22.93 -12.01
CA LEU A 193 0.07 -23.20 -11.61
C LEU A 193 1.02 -22.05 -12.00
N ARG A 194 0.80 -21.39 -13.15
CA ARG A 194 1.66 -20.28 -13.59
C ARG A 194 1.49 -19.05 -12.69
N GLY A 195 0.26 -18.63 -12.44
CA GLY A 195 -0.05 -17.52 -11.53
C GLY A 195 0.47 -17.79 -10.12
N PHE A 196 0.27 -19.01 -9.63
CA PHE A 196 0.82 -19.47 -8.36
C PHE A 196 2.35 -19.36 -8.26
N LEU A 197 3.09 -19.80 -9.28
CA LEU A 197 4.54 -19.73 -9.30
C LEU A 197 5.05 -18.27 -9.34
N TRP A 198 4.40 -17.40 -10.12
CA TRP A 198 4.72 -15.97 -10.15
C TRP A 198 4.42 -15.29 -8.81
N ALA A 199 3.27 -15.58 -8.19
CA ALA A 199 2.90 -15.06 -6.87
C ALA A 199 3.90 -15.52 -5.79
N SER A 200 4.32 -16.79 -5.84
CA SER A 200 5.36 -17.33 -4.94
C SER A 200 6.71 -16.65 -5.15
N ALA A 201 7.10 -16.41 -6.39
CA ALA A 201 8.34 -15.72 -6.75
C ALA A 201 8.35 -14.26 -6.30
N ILE A 202 7.24 -13.54 -6.49
CA ILE A 202 7.06 -12.15 -6.02
C ILE A 202 7.09 -12.10 -4.50
N THR A 203 6.41 -13.04 -3.83
CA THR A 203 6.47 -13.17 -2.37
C THR A 203 7.92 -13.34 -1.92
N PHE A 204 8.66 -14.29 -2.50
CA PHE A 204 10.07 -14.47 -2.18
C PHE A 204 10.90 -13.21 -2.45
N ALA A 205 10.65 -12.51 -3.56
CA ALA A 205 11.35 -11.28 -3.93
C ALA A 205 11.11 -10.17 -2.89
N LEU A 206 9.88 -9.94 -2.45
CA LEU A 206 9.57 -8.95 -1.41
C LEU A 206 10.12 -9.35 -0.04
N PHE A 207 10.15 -10.65 0.27
CA PHE A 207 10.77 -11.16 1.50
C PHE A 207 12.32 -11.22 1.45
N SER A 208 12.94 -10.90 0.32
CA SER A 208 14.39 -10.97 0.14
C SER A 208 15.17 -9.89 0.90
N PHE A 209 14.50 -8.91 1.52
CA PHE A 209 15.10 -8.00 2.52
C PHE A 209 15.76 -8.72 3.70
N VAL A 210 15.45 -10.01 3.91
CA VAL A 210 16.17 -10.88 4.85
C VAL A 210 17.68 -10.95 4.61
N GLU A 211 18.14 -10.57 3.41
CA GLU A 211 19.55 -10.36 3.08
C GLU A 211 20.31 -9.47 4.08
N TRP A 212 19.64 -8.53 4.75
CA TRP A 212 20.25 -7.66 5.77
C TRP A 212 20.87 -8.42 6.94
N LEU A 213 20.50 -9.69 7.15
CA LEU A 213 21.18 -10.59 8.08
C LEU A 213 22.69 -10.72 7.79
N LEU A 214 23.13 -10.50 6.55
CA LEU A 214 24.56 -10.48 6.18
C LEU A 214 25.34 -9.38 6.93
N PHE A 215 24.73 -8.20 7.06
CA PHE A 215 25.34 -7.02 7.67
C PHE A 215 25.17 -6.97 9.19
N LEU A 216 24.19 -7.71 9.73
CA LEU A 216 23.90 -7.75 11.18
C LEU A 216 24.89 -8.59 12.00
N ARG A 217 25.77 -9.37 11.35
CA ARG A 217 26.72 -10.28 12.02
C ARG A 217 27.58 -9.66 13.12
N PRO A 218 28.38 -8.60 12.86
CA PRO A 218 29.30 -8.04 13.86
C PRO A 218 28.54 -7.57 15.12
N SER A 219 27.29 -7.19 14.95
CA SER A 219 26.43 -6.64 16.00
C SER A 219 25.73 -7.70 16.86
N VAL A 220 25.72 -8.99 16.46
CA VAL A 220 24.99 -10.06 17.15
C VAL A 220 25.94 -11.11 17.74
N LYS A 221 26.03 -11.17 19.08
CA LYS A 221 26.95 -12.07 19.81
C LYS A 221 26.57 -13.56 19.77
N LYS A 222 25.27 -13.90 19.76
CA LYS A 222 24.76 -15.29 19.88
C LYS A 222 24.16 -15.81 18.57
N MET A 223 25.01 -16.31 17.67
CA MET A 223 24.58 -16.80 16.34
C MET A 223 23.68 -18.02 16.36
N GLU A 224 23.86 -18.95 17.30
CA GLU A 224 23.01 -20.15 17.39
C GLU A 224 21.54 -19.78 17.62
N LYS A 225 21.30 -18.77 18.45
CA LYS A 225 19.96 -18.23 18.70
C LYS A 225 19.49 -17.32 17.55
N ALA A 226 20.41 -16.79 16.73
CA ALA A 226 20.09 -15.94 15.59
C ALA A 226 19.34 -16.71 14.49
N CYS A 227 19.65 -17.99 14.24
CA CYS A 227 18.89 -18.81 13.28
C CYS A 227 17.41 -18.92 13.66
N ARG A 228 17.13 -19.29 14.91
CA ARG A 228 15.74 -19.37 15.41
C ARG A 228 15.06 -17.99 15.41
N GLY A 229 15.82 -16.94 15.73
CA GLY A 229 15.35 -15.56 15.68
C GLY A 229 14.95 -15.10 14.28
N ALA A 230 15.77 -15.40 13.27
CA ALA A 230 15.53 -15.06 11.87
C ALA A 230 14.31 -15.82 11.31
N LEU A 231 14.25 -17.14 11.50
CA LEU A 231 13.10 -17.93 11.08
C LEU A 231 11.79 -17.44 11.74
N SER A 232 11.84 -17.17 13.05
CA SER A 232 10.69 -16.59 13.74
C SER A 232 10.36 -15.17 13.24
N GLY A 233 11.35 -14.40 12.80
CA GLY A 233 11.16 -13.06 12.25
C GLY A 233 10.53 -13.05 10.85
N ILE A 234 10.67 -14.12 10.09
CA ILE A 234 10.01 -14.32 8.78
C ILE A 234 8.60 -14.90 8.98
N LEU A 235 8.45 -15.83 9.93
CA LEU A 235 7.18 -16.51 10.21
C LEU A 235 6.04 -15.53 10.52
N TRP A 236 6.27 -14.54 11.39
CA TRP A 236 5.22 -13.61 11.81
C TRP A 236 4.68 -12.74 10.65
N PRO A 237 5.51 -12.07 9.83
CA PRO A 237 5.02 -11.35 8.65
C PRO A 237 4.32 -12.26 7.63
N VAL A 238 4.79 -13.50 7.42
CA VAL A 238 4.11 -14.45 6.53
C VAL A 238 2.71 -14.75 7.04
N LEU A 239 2.57 -15.09 8.33
CA LEU A 239 1.27 -15.36 8.94
C LEU A 239 0.34 -14.14 8.86
N LEU A 240 0.83 -12.94 9.15
CA LEU A 240 0.02 -11.73 9.08
C LEU A 240 -0.42 -11.41 7.65
N ASN A 241 0.46 -11.57 6.64
CA ASN A 241 0.08 -11.36 5.25
C ASN A 241 -0.95 -12.39 4.76
N ILE A 242 -0.85 -13.65 5.22
CA ILE A 242 -1.88 -14.66 4.96
C ILE A 242 -3.21 -14.22 5.56
N LEU A 243 -3.23 -13.82 6.84
CA LEU A 243 -4.46 -13.37 7.49
C LEU A 243 -5.07 -12.15 6.78
N ILE A 244 -4.25 -11.16 6.40
CA ILE A 244 -4.73 -10.00 5.65
C ILE A 244 -5.32 -10.43 4.29
N LEU A 245 -4.65 -11.33 3.56
CA LEU A 245 -5.15 -11.83 2.29
C LEU A 245 -6.50 -12.55 2.45
N GLU A 246 -6.63 -13.43 3.44
CA GLU A 246 -7.88 -14.16 3.69
C GLU A 246 -9.02 -13.23 4.05
N VAL A 247 -8.77 -12.23 4.89
CA VAL A 247 -9.77 -11.22 5.24
C VAL A 247 -10.16 -10.41 4.00
N CYS A 248 -9.19 -9.99 3.18
CA CYS A 248 -9.46 -9.31 1.92
C CYS A 248 -10.33 -10.16 0.99
N ILE A 249 -10.01 -11.44 0.78
CA ILE A 249 -10.82 -12.32 -0.09
C ILE A 249 -12.20 -12.57 0.53
N GLY A 250 -12.29 -12.74 1.85
CA GLY A 250 -13.53 -12.96 2.58
C GLY A 250 -14.49 -11.78 2.51
N ILE A 251 -13.99 -10.55 2.40
CA ILE A 251 -14.80 -9.33 2.26
C ILE A 251 -15.00 -8.97 0.79
N PHE A 252 -13.95 -8.82 0.00
CA PHE A 252 -14.04 -8.32 -1.37
C PHE A 252 -14.38 -9.38 -2.41
N SER A 253 -14.23 -10.68 -2.10
CA SER A 253 -14.04 -11.74 -3.10
C SER A 253 -12.77 -11.54 -3.96
N VAL A 254 -12.43 -12.53 -4.79
CA VAL A 254 -11.28 -12.42 -5.70
C VAL A 254 -11.51 -11.35 -6.78
N GLU A 255 -12.74 -11.24 -7.29
CA GLU A 255 -13.10 -10.29 -8.36
C GLU A 255 -13.11 -8.85 -7.85
N GLY A 256 -13.82 -8.59 -6.75
CA GLY A 256 -13.83 -7.26 -6.13
C GLY A 256 -12.45 -6.79 -5.70
N MET A 257 -11.60 -7.68 -5.18
CA MET A 257 -10.21 -7.34 -4.84
C MET A 257 -9.37 -6.97 -6.07
N ASN A 258 -9.66 -7.52 -7.25
CA ASN A 258 -8.92 -7.20 -8.47
C ASN A 258 -9.19 -5.78 -8.95
N ASN A 259 -10.40 -5.28 -8.71
CA ASN A 259 -10.83 -3.93 -9.10
C ASN A 259 -10.29 -2.85 -8.14
N GLU A 260 -9.86 -3.22 -6.94
CA GLU A 260 -9.27 -2.28 -5.99
C GLU A 260 -7.76 -2.13 -6.20
N GLN A 261 -7.27 -0.88 -6.19
CA GLN A 261 -5.82 -0.60 -6.29
C GLN A 261 -5.06 -0.98 -5.03
N TRP A 262 -5.62 -0.68 -3.85
CA TRP A 262 -4.99 -0.93 -2.54
C TRP A 262 -5.96 -1.68 -1.61
N PRO A 263 -6.23 -2.99 -1.86
CA PRO A 263 -7.27 -3.72 -1.14
C PRO A 263 -7.07 -3.71 0.38
N THR A 264 -5.83 -3.74 0.85
CA THR A 264 -5.53 -3.69 2.28
C THR A 264 -5.84 -2.33 2.90
N VAL A 265 -5.72 -1.23 2.17
CA VAL A 265 -6.12 0.10 2.67
C VAL A 265 -7.64 0.21 2.67
N VAL A 266 -8.29 -0.23 1.61
CA VAL A 266 -9.75 -0.27 1.52
C VAL A 266 -10.35 -1.13 2.64
N LEU A 267 -9.70 -2.25 2.98
CA LEU A 267 -10.08 -3.08 4.12
C LEU A 267 -10.07 -2.28 5.44
N MET A 268 -9.07 -1.41 5.65
CA MET A 268 -9.00 -0.55 6.83
C MET A 268 -10.14 0.48 6.89
N GLN A 269 -10.70 0.84 5.74
CA GLN A 269 -11.83 1.77 5.63
C GLN A 269 -13.16 1.09 5.95
N ILE A 270 -13.36 -0.14 5.48
CA ILE A 270 -14.63 -0.88 5.63
C ILE A 270 -14.87 -1.34 7.08
N VAL A 271 -13.82 -1.80 7.76
CA VAL A 271 -13.94 -2.34 9.12
C VAL A 271 -14.32 -1.23 10.09
N ARG A 272 -15.53 -1.24 10.66
CA ARG A 272 -16.04 -0.22 11.59
C ARG A 272 -15.70 -0.57 13.05
N PHE A 273 -15.23 0.41 13.85
CA PHE A 273 -15.12 0.23 15.30
C PHE A 273 -16.52 0.18 15.93
N PRO A 274 -16.81 -0.79 16.82
CA PRO A 274 -18.08 -0.83 17.55
C PRO A 274 -18.25 0.44 18.39
N GLY A 275 -19.41 1.09 18.29
CA GLY A 275 -19.77 2.28 19.06
C GLY A 275 -19.48 3.63 18.39
N GLY A 276 -19.10 3.67 17.11
CA GLY A 276 -19.08 4.91 16.30
C GLY A 276 -18.07 5.98 16.72
N PHE A 277 -17.19 5.71 17.70
CA PHE A 277 -16.28 6.69 18.28
C PHE A 277 -15.21 7.24 17.30
N LEU A 278 -14.86 6.48 16.25
CA LEU A 278 -13.88 6.86 15.23
C LEU A 278 -14.44 6.62 13.83
N SER A 279 -15.00 7.65 13.22
CA SER A 279 -15.57 7.64 11.88
C SER A 279 -14.53 7.58 10.74
N ARG A 280 -13.24 7.90 11.02
CA ARG A 280 -12.13 7.87 10.05
C ARG A 280 -10.86 7.22 10.64
N GLN A 281 -11.01 5.98 11.10
CA GLN A 281 -9.98 5.18 11.78
C GLN A 281 -8.84 4.68 10.86
N ASP A 282 -9.12 4.56 9.56
CA ASP A 282 -8.19 4.14 8.52
C ASP A 282 -6.95 5.05 8.46
N GLY A 283 -7.12 6.35 8.70
CA GLY A 283 -6.02 7.32 8.80
C GLY A 283 -5.05 7.05 9.94
N LEU A 284 -5.56 6.66 11.10
CA LEU A 284 -4.71 6.30 12.23
C LEU A 284 -3.89 5.05 11.92
N MET A 285 -4.50 4.06 11.25
CA MET A 285 -3.82 2.82 10.90
C MET A 285 -2.77 2.99 9.83
N LEU A 286 -3.07 3.75 8.78
CA LEU A 286 -2.07 4.05 7.77
C LEU A 286 -0.91 4.83 8.42
N ALA A 287 -1.19 5.75 9.36
CA ALA A 287 -0.15 6.43 10.11
C ALA A 287 0.78 5.48 10.88
N PHE A 288 0.25 4.41 11.47
CA PHE A 288 1.07 3.36 12.06
C PHE A 288 1.87 2.59 11.00
N TRP A 289 1.29 2.27 9.85
CA TRP A 289 2.04 1.68 8.74
C TRP A 289 3.16 2.58 8.21
N MET A 290 2.98 3.91 8.19
CA MET A 290 4.02 4.89 7.83
C MET A 290 5.26 4.76 8.72
N LEU A 291 5.10 4.44 10.00
CA LEU A 291 6.22 4.15 10.92
C LEU A 291 7.00 2.90 10.50
N GLY A 292 6.31 1.89 9.96
CA GLY A 292 6.93 0.71 9.37
C GLY A 292 7.74 1.06 8.11
N MET A 293 7.15 1.86 7.20
CA MET A 293 7.85 2.33 5.99
C MET A 293 9.08 3.17 6.31
N PHE A 294 8.99 4.04 7.32
CA PHE A 294 10.13 4.78 7.84
C PHE A 294 11.28 3.84 8.24
N MET A 295 10.99 2.74 8.94
CA MET A 295 12.00 1.77 9.36
C MET A 295 12.62 1.00 8.19
N LEU A 296 11.81 0.66 7.17
CA LEU A 296 12.25 -0.05 5.97
C LEU A 296 13.08 0.85 5.03
N ILE A 297 12.63 2.07 4.76
CA ILE A 297 13.37 3.06 3.93
C ILE A 297 14.69 3.41 4.63
N GLY A 298 14.63 3.75 5.92
CA GLY A 298 15.81 4.02 6.73
C GLY A 298 16.79 2.84 6.76
N GLY A 299 16.29 1.60 6.68
CA GLY A 299 17.12 0.41 6.58
C GLY A 299 17.91 0.29 5.29
N ASN A 300 17.25 0.51 4.16
CA ASN A 300 17.91 0.55 2.86
C ASN A 300 18.99 1.64 2.85
N ILE A 301 18.71 2.83 3.36
CA ILE A 301 19.70 3.90 3.48
C ILE A 301 20.86 3.48 4.40
N HIS A 302 20.58 2.84 5.52
CA HIS A 302 21.60 2.39 6.48
C HIS A 302 22.60 1.39 5.85
N TYR A 303 22.10 0.29 5.29
CA TYR A 303 22.94 -0.75 4.70
C TYR A 303 23.58 -0.31 3.38
N GLY A 304 22.92 0.59 2.63
CA GLY A 304 23.50 1.29 1.50
C GLY A 304 24.71 2.15 1.90
N MET A 305 24.59 2.92 2.98
CA MET A 305 25.68 3.74 3.53
C MET A 305 26.83 2.89 4.09
N GLU A 306 26.52 1.77 4.75
CA GLU A 306 27.54 0.83 5.24
C GLU A 306 28.34 0.24 4.06
N SER A 307 27.65 -0.19 3.01
CA SER A 307 28.26 -0.71 1.78
C SER A 307 29.10 0.36 1.08
N PHE A 308 28.59 1.60 0.98
CA PHE A 308 29.31 2.73 0.37
C PHE A 308 30.59 3.09 1.14
N ARG A 309 30.52 3.16 2.48
CA ARG A 309 31.69 3.46 3.33
C ARG A 309 32.81 2.43 3.19
N SER A 310 32.47 1.19 2.85
CA SER A 310 33.46 0.13 2.65
C SER A 310 34.30 0.29 1.37
N LEU A 311 33.89 1.14 0.42
CA LEU A 311 34.58 1.37 -0.86
C LEU A 311 35.92 2.07 -0.71
N ASN A 312 36.05 3.01 0.23
CA ASN A 312 37.33 3.61 0.62
C ASN A 312 37.16 4.50 1.87
N LYS A 313 37.93 4.26 2.94
CA LYS A 313 37.96 5.18 4.11
C LYS A 313 38.50 6.58 3.74
N LYS A 314 39.18 6.70 2.59
CA LYS A 314 39.74 7.94 2.03
C LYS A 314 38.99 8.45 0.80
N LEU A 315 37.75 7.99 0.53
CA LEU A 315 36.92 8.53 -0.56
C LEU A 315 37.01 10.06 -0.51
N CYS A 316 37.59 10.65 -1.55
CA CYS A 316 37.98 12.06 -1.57
C CYS A 316 36.80 12.94 -1.13
N LYS A 317 37.05 13.96 -0.30
CA LYS A 317 36.07 14.96 0.19
C LYS A 317 34.95 15.37 -0.81
N PRO A 318 35.16 15.45 -2.14
CA PRO A 318 34.04 15.68 -3.07
C PRO A 318 32.99 14.55 -3.14
N TRP A 319 33.38 13.28 -3.10
CA TRP A 319 32.45 12.15 -3.25
C TRP A 319 31.53 11.95 -2.05
N THR A 320 31.90 12.46 -0.88
CA THR A 320 31.02 12.49 0.30
C THR A 320 29.84 13.46 0.15
N VAL A 321 29.88 14.38 -0.82
CA VAL A 321 28.79 15.34 -1.12
C VAL A 321 28.07 14.95 -2.41
N VAL A 322 28.82 14.57 -3.45
CA VAL A 322 28.25 14.21 -4.76
C VAL A 322 27.32 13.01 -4.66
N PHE A 323 27.69 11.97 -3.91
CA PHE A 323 26.92 10.74 -3.84
C PHE A 323 25.57 10.91 -3.11
N PRO A 324 25.49 11.56 -1.93
CA PRO A 324 24.21 11.96 -1.36
C PRO A 324 23.38 12.86 -2.29
N GLY A 325 24.02 13.80 -3.02
CA GLY A 325 23.32 14.64 -4.00
C GLY A 325 22.66 13.85 -5.13
N ILE A 326 23.38 12.87 -5.70
CA ILE A 326 22.83 11.95 -6.72
C ILE A 326 21.69 11.11 -6.13
N PHE A 327 21.83 10.64 -4.88
CA PHE A 327 20.78 9.88 -4.21
C PHE A 327 19.52 10.72 -3.98
N VAL A 328 19.65 11.97 -3.53
CA VAL A 328 18.52 12.89 -3.36
C VAL A 328 17.86 13.19 -4.71
N LEU A 329 18.65 13.41 -5.76
CA LEU A 329 18.12 13.59 -7.11
C LEU A 329 17.35 12.35 -7.61
N ALA A 330 17.90 11.15 -7.39
CA ALA A 330 17.21 9.91 -7.72
C ALA A 330 15.91 9.74 -6.93
N CYS A 331 15.88 10.13 -5.66
CA CYS A 331 14.65 10.15 -4.85
C CYS A 331 13.62 11.09 -5.49
N PHE A 332 14.01 12.32 -5.86
CA PHE A 332 13.11 13.27 -6.49
C PHE A 332 12.56 12.76 -7.83
N PHE A 333 13.41 12.15 -8.66
CA PHE A 333 12.97 11.54 -9.92
C PHE A 333 11.98 10.39 -9.68
N MET A 334 12.27 9.50 -8.75
CA MET A 334 11.40 8.34 -8.46
C MET A 334 10.05 8.76 -7.87
N ILE A 335 9.98 9.85 -7.09
CA ILE A 335 8.72 10.31 -6.48
C ILE A 335 7.65 10.67 -7.53
N TYR A 336 8.06 11.14 -8.71
CA TYR A 336 7.14 11.49 -9.80
C TYR A 336 6.84 10.35 -10.75
N LEU A 337 7.40 9.15 -10.55
CA LEU A 337 7.03 7.99 -11.34
C LEU A 337 5.55 7.69 -11.15
N GLN A 338 4.82 7.58 -12.26
CA GLN A 338 3.51 6.94 -12.26
C GLN A 338 3.69 5.43 -12.00
N ASP A 339 2.73 4.81 -11.33
CA ASP A 339 2.75 3.38 -10.97
C ASP A 339 4.01 2.89 -10.25
N ALA A 340 4.54 3.68 -9.31
CA ALA A 340 5.77 3.36 -8.57
C ALA A 340 5.73 1.97 -7.92
N ALA A 341 4.54 1.53 -7.45
CA ALA A 341 4.36 0.19 -6.87
C ALA A 341 4.61 -0.95 -7.86
N ARG A 342 4.08 -0.83 -9.10
CA ARG A 342 4.28 -1.84 -10.16
C ARG A 342 5.75 -1.92 -10.56
N ILE A 343 6.38 -0.76 -10.75
CA ILE A 343 7.80 -0.65 -11.11
C ILE A 343 8.67 -1.21 -9.98
N PHE A 344 8.32 -0.94 -8.72
CA PHE A 344 8.99 -1.51 -7.55
C PHE A 344 8.91 -3.04 -7.51
N ILE A 345 7.75 -3.64 -7.79
CA ILE A 345 7.60 -5.11 -7.84
C ILE A 345 8.46 -5.72 -8.95
N GLN A 346 8.46 -5.13 -10.15
CA GLN A 346 9.29 -5.59 -11.26
C GLN A 346 10.78 -5.47 -10.92
N TYR A 347 11.19 -4.35 -10.33
CA TYR A 347 12.55 -4.15 -9.86
C TYR A 347 12.95 -5.17 -8.79
N MET A 348 12.06 -5.45 -7.82
CA MET A 348 12.29 -6.45 -6.78
C MET A 348 12.53 -7.84 -7.38
N LEU A 349 11.73 -8.20 -8.39
CA LEU A 349 11.77 -9.53 -9.00
C LEU A 349 12.95 -9.72 -9.96
N PHE A 350 13.24 -8.76 -10.83
CA PHE A 350 14.23 -8.90 -11.90
C PHE A 350 15.61 -8.37 -11.55
N VAL A 351 15.72 -7.46 -10.57
CA VAL A 351 17.00 -6.82 -10.21
C VAL A 351 17.39 -7.12 -8.77
N TYR A 352 16.53 -6.82 -7.80
CA TYR A 352 16.88 -6.95 -6.38
C TYR A 352 17.08 -8.40 -5.96
N MET A 353 16.11 -9.28 -6.22
CA MET A 353 16.15 -10.69 -5.81
C MET A 353 17.35 -11.43 -6.42
N PRO A 354 17.66 -11.32 -7.73
CA PRO A 354 18.87 -11.94 -8.29
C PRO A 354 20.15 -11.39 -7.66
N LEU A 355 20.25 -10.09 -7.42
CA LEU A 355 21.41 -9.47 -6.77
C LEU A 355 21.50 -9.77 -5.27
N ALA A 356 20.41 -10.15 -4.61
CA ALA A 356 20.42 -10.61 -3.23
C ALA A 356 20.90 -12.07 -3.11
N VAL A 357 20.48 -12.93 -4.05
CA VAL A 357 20.79 -14.38 -4.00
C VAL A 357 22.16 -14.70 -4.63
N LEU A 358 22.46 -14.17 -5.82
CA LEU A 358 23.63 -14.59 -6.59
C LEU A 358 24.97 -14.29 -5.89
N PRO A 359 25.24 -13.09 -5.35
CA PRO A 359 26.56 -12.81 -4.78
C PRO A 359 26.91 -13.67 -3.55
N PRO A 360 26.03 -13.85 -2.54
CA PRO A 360 26.33 -14.75 -1.43
C PRO A 360 26.54 -16.21 -1.86
N VAL A 361 25.78 -16.69 -2.86
CA VAL A 361 25.97 -18.03 -3.46
C VAL A 361 27.33 -18.14 -4.13
N LEU A 362 27.69 -17.19 -5.00
CA LEU A 362 28.99 -17.16 -5.69
C LEU A 362 30.16 -17.11 -4.70
N LEU A 363 30.08 -16.26 -3.66
CA LEU A 363 31.11 -16.16 -2.63
C LEU A 363 31.29 -17.49 -1.87
N THR A 364 30.20 -18.17 -1.55
CA THR A 364 30.22 -19.45 -0.86
C THR A 364 30.83 -20.54 -1.75
N LEU A 365 30.49 -20.57 -3.04
CA LEU A 365 31.10 -21.48 -4.02
C LEU A 365 32.60 -21.24 -4.15
N VAL A 366 33.03 -19.98 -4.37
CA VAL A 366 34.47 -19.63 -4.47
C VAL A 366 35.23 -20.02 -3.21
N ARG A 367 34.64 -19.86 -2.02
CA ARG A 367 35.23 -20.32 -0.76
C ARG A 367 35.42 -21.84 -0.73
N CYS A 368 34.41 -22.61 -1.11
CA CYS A 368 34.51 -24.08 -1.18
C CYS A 368 35.62 -24.51 -2.14
N PHE A 369 35.73 -23.88 -3.31
CA PHE A 369 36.79 -24.16 -4.29
C PHE A 369 38.19 -23.77 -3.79
N LYS A 370 38.34 -22.65 -3.06
CA LYS A 370 39.62 -22.25 -2.46
C LYS A 370 40.05 -23.13 -1.29
N LYS A 371 39.11 -23.67 -0.51
CA LYS A 371 39.42 -24.59 0.59
C LYS A 371 39.93 -25.95 0.10
N GLY A 372 39.56 -26.34 -1.13
CA GLY A 372 40.04 -27.57 -1.80
C GLY A 372 41.33 -27.42 -2.61
N ARG A 373 41.87 -26.21 -2.78
CA ARG A 373 43.17 -25.98 -3.44
C ARG A 373 44.06 -25.14 -2.54
N GLY A 374 45.08 -25.80 -1.97
CA GLY A 374 46.19 -25.11 -1.34
C GLY A 374 46.71 -23.96 -2.22
N THR A 375 47.01 -22.85 -1.55
CA THR A 375 47.40 -21.54 -2.09
C THR A 375 48.19 -21.58 -3.39
N ALA A 376 47.55 -21.22 -4.51
CA ALA A 376 48.23 -20.79 -5.72
C ALA A 376 47.72 -19.41 -6.15
N LYS A 377 48.58 -18.40 -6.02
CA LYS A 377 48.34 -17.02 -6.49
C LYS A 377 48.16 -17.03 -8.02
N ARG A 378 47.06 -16.46 -8.52
CA ARG A 378 46.85 -16.19 -9.95
C ARG A 378 46.69 -14.68 -10.17
N LYS A 379 47.45 -14.13 -11.12
CA LYS A 379 47.42 -12.71 -11.54
C LYS A 379 46.14 -12.39 -12.33
N PRO A 380 45.61 -11.15 -12.28
CA PRO A 380 44.34 -10.79 -12.90
C PRO A 380 44.52 -10.51 -14.40
N GLY A 381 43.80 -11.25 -15.24
CA GLY A 381 43.72 -11.02 -16.68
C GLY A 381 42.33 -10.53 -17.08
N ARG A 382 42.26 -9.25 -17.46
CA ARG A 382 41.31 -8.61 -18.40
C ARG A 382 39.80 -8.89 -18.21
N ALA A 383 39.18 -8.05 -17.37
CA ALA A 383 37.76 -7.73 -17.45
C ALA A 383 37.53 -6.69 -18.58
N LYS A 384 37.02 -7.12 -19.73
CA LYS A 384 36.59 -6.23 -20.83
C LYS A 384 35.15 -6.47 -21.31
N ILE A 385 34.30 -7.07 -20.47
CA ILE A 385 32.89 -7.36 -20.85
C ILE A 385 31.86 -6.67 -19.92
N CYS A 386 32.28 -6.04 -18.81
CA CYS A 386 31.36 -5.36 -17.89
C CYS A 386 31.25 -3.83 -18.07
N LEU A 387 31.99 -3.23 -19.01
CA LEU A 387 32.01 -1.76 -19.17
C LEU A 387 31.05 -1.24 -20.26
N PHE A 388 30.38 -2.12 -21.00
CA PHE A 388 29.46 -1.73 -22.08
C PHE A 388 27.98 -1.63 -21.63
N LEU A 389 27.65 -2.20 -20.46
CA LEU A 389 26.28 -2.22 -19.92
C LEU A 389 25.97 -1.06 -18.96
N ALA A 390 26.92 -0.16 -18.72
CA ALA A 390 26.80 0.91 -17.72
C ALA A 390 26.58 2.33 -18.29
N PHE A 391 26.38 2.48 -19.60
CA PHE A 391 26.27 3.80 -20.25
C PHE A 391 24.94 4.04 -21.01
N MET A 392 23.99 3.09 -20.98
CA MET A 392 22.69 3.20 -21.67
C MET A 392 21.53 3.28 -20.67
N LEU A 393 21.55 4.27 -19.77
CA LEU A 393 20.45 4.53 -18.83
C LEU A 393 20.52 5.99 -18.37
N GLY A 394 20.22 6.90 -19.29
CA GLY A 394 20.24 8.33 -19.01
C GLY A 394 19.84 9.18 -20.19
N ALA A 395 18.61 9.02 -20.69
CA ALA A 395 17.91 10.06 -21.46
C ALA A 395 16.42 9.73 -21.58
N GLY A 396 15.58 10.68 -21.19
CA GLY A 396 14.13 10.65 -21.28
C GLY A 396 13.50 10.80 -19.89
N THR A 397 12.67 11.78 -19.58
CA THR A 397 12.04 12.84 -20.37
C THR A 397 11.59 13.91 -19.36
N LEU A 398 11.75 15.18 -19.70
CA LEU A 398 11.08 16.28 -19.01
C LEU A 398 9.61 16.32 -19.45
N SER A 399 8.70 16.35 -18.49
CA SER A 399 7.41 17.06 -18.46
C SER A 399 6.63 16.48 -17.27
N GLY A 400 5.86 17.20 -16.46
CA GLY A 400 5.56 18.61 -16.33
C GLY A 400 5.13 18.87 -14.88
N CYS A 401 5.08 20.14 -14.50
CA CYS A 401 4.50 20.60 -13.23
C CYS A 401 3.05 21.02 -13.46
N THR A 402 2.16 20.78 -12.49
CA THR A 402 0.89 21.52 -12.23
C THR A 402 0.19 20.81 -11.07
N ASN A 403 -0.64 21.41 -10.23
CA ASN A 403 -0.92 22.80 -9.84
C ASN A 403 -1.41 22.64 -8.39
N LEU A 404 -0.86 23.39 -7.43
CA LEU A 404 -1.38 23.36 -6.06
C LEU A 404 -2.71 24.11 -6.04
N ALA A 405 -3.74 23.50 -5.46
CA ALA A 405 -4.99 24.16 -5.10
C ALA A 405 -5.12 24.10 -3.58
N GLU A 406 -5.47 25.23 -2.97
CA GLU A 406 -5.50 25.42 -1.52
C GLU A 406 -6.82 24.90 -0.93
N ILE A 407 -6.86 24.67 0.39
CA ILE A 407 -8.01 24.05 1.10
C ILE A 407 -9.25 24.96 1.06
N GLU A 408 -9.08 26.27 0.94
CA GLU A 408 -10.19 27.25 0.86
C GLU A 408 -10.98 27.15 -0.46
N ASP A 409 -10.40 26.48 -1.48
CA ASP A 409 -10.99 26.30 -2.80
C ASP A 409 -11.85 25.03 -2.92
N ARG A 410 -12.36 24.48 -1.80
CA ARG A 410 -13.15 23.23 -1.77
C ARG A 410 -14.56 23.40 -1.24
N ASN A 411 -15.48 22.62 -1.79
CA ASN A 411 -16.83 22.42 -1.29
C ASN A 411 -17.02 20.94 -0.92
N PHE A 412 -17.15 20.66 0.38
CA PHE A 412 -17.36 19.32 0.91
C PHE A 412 -18.78 18.85 0.62
N VAL A 413 -18.92 17.77 -0.14
CA VAL A 413 -20.21 17.15 -0.44
C VAL A 413 -20.59 16.23 0.71
N MET A 414 -21.82 16.38 1.23
CA MET A 414 -22.34 15.54 2.33
C MET A 414 -23.37 14.53 1.85
N CYS A 415 -24.10 14.85 0.77
CA CYS A 415 -25.03 13.95 0.11
C CYS A 415 -24.91 14.12 -1.42
N MET A 416 -24.99 13.01 -2.15
CA MET A 416 -24.98 13.01 -3.61
C MET A 416 -26.19 12.22 -4.12
N GLY A 417 -27.00 12.84 -4.97
CA GLY A 417 -28.08 12.19 -5.70
C GLY A 417 -27.68 11.99 -7.15
N VAL A 418 -27.87 10.80 -7.71
CA VAL A 418 -27.57 10.51 -9.11
C VAL A 418 -28.85 10.04 -9.78
N ASP A 419 -29.26 10.77 -10.82
CA ASP A 419 -30.41 10.47 -11.69
C ASP A 419 -29.97 10.39 -13.15
N THR A 420 -30.81 9.79 -14.01
CA THR A 420 -30.66 9.82 -15.46
C THR A 420 -31.85 10.55 -16.06
N GLU A 421 -31.62 11.48 -16.99
CA GLU A 421 -32.69 12.19 -17.71
C GLU A 421 -32.21 12.42 -19.16
N ASP A 422 -33.01 12.00 -20.15
CA ASP A 422 -32.68 12.14 -21.59
C ASP A 422 -31.32 11.56 -22.04
N GLY A 423 -30.85 10.49 -21.37
CA GLY A 423 -29.56 9.86 -21.67
C GLY A 423 -28.34 10.63 -21.14
N GLN A 424 -28.54 11.61 -20.27
CA GLN A 424 -27.48 12.30 -19.53
C GLN A 424 -27.57 11.98 -18.03
N LEU A 425 -26.41 11.92 -17.38
CA LEU A 425 -26.32 11.83 -15.93
C LEU A 425 -26.66 13.19 -15.32
N LYS A 426 -27.52 13.17 -14.31
CA LYS A 426 -27.94 14.35 -13.55
C LYS A 426 -27.58 14.13 -12.09
N VAL A 427 -26.64 14.93 -11.58
CA VAL A 427 -26.09 14.75 -10.24
C VAL A 427 -26.45 15.95 -9.39
N SER A 428 -27.01 15.68 -8.21
CA SER A 428 -27.38 16.66 -7.20
C SER A 428 -26.43 16.56 -6.01
N PHE A 429 -25.84 17.68 -5.61
CA PHE A 429 -24.91 17.76 -4.48
C PHE A 429 -25.54 18.55 -3.32
N GLY A 430 -25.59 17.94 -2.14
CA GLY A 430 -25.94 18.57 -0.87
C GLY A 430 -24.69 18.94 -0.07
N PHE A 431 -24.69 20.14 0.53
CA PHE A 431 -23.53 20.73 1.21
C PHE A 431 -23.85 20.98 2.70
N PRO A 432 -22.86 20.99 3.60
CA PRO A 432 -23.12 21.17 5.02
C PRO A 432 -23.52 22.62 5.34
N ASP A 433 -24.52 22.80 6.20
CA ASP A 433 -24.72 24.08 6.89
C ASP A 433 -23.60 24.31 7.92
N LEU A 434 -22.70 25.24 7.60
CA LEU A 434 -21.56 25.63 8.44
C LEU A 434 -22.00 26.10 9.84
N LYS A 435 -23.22 26.61 10.00
CA LYS A 435 -23.75 27.12 11.27
C LYS A 435 -24.06 26.01 12.27
N ALA A 436 -24.58 24.88 11.80
CA ALA A 436 -24.89 23.72 12.64
C ALA A 436 -23.62 23.05 13.21
N LEU A 437 -22.47 23.22 12.55
CA LEU A 437 -21.19 22.61 12.93
C LEU A 437 -20.27 23.53 13.75
N THR A 438 -20.36 24.85 13.56
CA THR A 438 -19.40 25.81 14.16
C THR A 438 -20.00 26.74 15.21
N GLY A 439 -21.33 26.86 15.30
CA GLY A 439 -22.03 27.62 16.33
C GLY A 439 -21.90 29.15 16.24
N ASP A 440 -21.03 29.68 15.37
CA ASP A 440 -20.76 31.12 15.24
C ASP A 440 -20.45 31.48 13.78
N GLY A 441 -21.47 31.91 13.03
CA GLY A 441 -21.37 32.31 11.62
C GLY A 441 -22.71 32.78 11.04
N ASP A 442 -22.67 33.73 10.10
CA ASP A 442 -23.85 34.23 9.37
C ASP A 442 -24.57 33.09 8.62
N ASN A 443 -25.91 33.19 8.51
CA ASN A 443 -26.79 32.24 7.80
C ASN A 443 -26.44 32.18 6.31
N ILE A 444 -25.43 31.40 5.92
CA ILE A 444 -25.16 31.07 4.53
C ILE A 444 -25.51 29.60 4.32
N HIS A 445 -26.77 29.36 3.97
CA HIS A 445 -27.22 28.06 3.48
C HIS A 445 -26.82 27.93 2.01
N TYR A 446 -26.04 26.91 1.68
CA TYR A 446 -25.70 26.60 0.29
C TYR A 446 -26.77 25.67 -0.27
N PRO A 447 -27.62 26.14 -1.21
CA PRO A 447 -28.68 25.30 -1.76
C PRO A 447 -28.08 24.11 -2.50
N ALA A 448 -28.82 23.00 -2.53
CA ALA A 448 -28.44 21.84 -3.32
C ALA A 448 -28.22 22.23 -4.78
N VAL A 449 -27.10 21.78 -5.36
CA VAL A 449 -26.75 22.10 -6.76
C VAL A 449 -26.96 20.86 -7.61
N THR A 450 -27.82 20.97 -8.62
CA THR A 450 -28.02 19.90 -9.62
C THR A 450 -27.40 20.28 -10.95
N LEU A 451 -26.60 19.37 -11.51
CA LEU A 451 -25.90 19.53 -12.78
C LEU A 451 -26.14 18.32 -13.68
N SER A 452 -26.09 18.52 -14.99
CA SER A 452 -26.25 17.47 -16.00
C SER A 452 -24.98 17.35 -16.84
N GLY A 453 -24.58 16.14 -17.18
CA GLY A 453 -23.40 15.83 -17.99
C GLY A 453 -23.52 14.47 -18.67
N ALA A 454 -22.65 14.19 -19.65
CA ALA A 454 -22.61 12.89 -20.30
C ALA A 454 -22.08 11.79 -19.36
N ASP A 455 -21.04 12.12 -18.60
CA ASP A 455 -20.37 11.28 -17.59
C ASP A 455 -20.17 12.11 -16.30
N MET A 456 -19.70 11.46 -15.21
CA MET A 456 -19.40 12.17 -13.96
C MET A 456 -18.29 13.23 -14.12
N GLU A 457 -17.32 13.02 -15.02
CA GLU A 457 -16.23 13.97 -15.25
C GLU A 457 -16.72 15.27 -15.91
N ALA A 458 -17.71 15.19 -16.80
CA ALA A 458 -18.40 16.32 -17.42
C ALA A 458 -19.26 17.08 -16.41
N VAL A 459 -19.89 16.38 -15.47
CA VAL A 459 -20.63 17.00 -14.36
C VAL A 459 -19.68 17.82 -13.47
N GLU A 460 -18.53 17.27 -13.10
CA GLU A 460 -17.54 17.99 -12.29
C GLU A 460 -16.93 19.18 -13.05
N THR A 461 -16.67 19.01 -14.35
CA THR A 461 -16.21 20.09 -15.21
C THR A 461 -17.24 21.22 -15.23
N SER A 462 -18.52 20.89 -15.37
CA SER A 462 -19.63 21.85 -15.32
C SER A 462 -19.74 22.55 -13.95
N PHE A 463 -19.43 21.85 -12.85
CA PHE A 463 -19.36 22.44 -11.52
C PHE A 463 -18.20 23.44 -11.43
N ARG A 464 -17.01 23.07 -11.91
CA ARG A 464 -15.81 23.92 -11.91
C ARG A 464 -15.93 25.16 -12.79
N GLU A 465 -16.77 25.12 -13.82
CA GLU A 465 -17.06 26.30 -14.65
C GLU A 465 -18.03 27.29 -13.96
N ARG A 466 -18.92 26.78 -13.10
CA ARG A 466 -19.93 27.59 -12.38
C ARG A 466 -19.48 28.03 -10.99
N SER A 467 -18.53 27.32 -10.41
CA SER A 467 -18.00 27.53 -9.06
C SER A 467 -16.50 27.81 -9.12
N ASN A 468 -16.02 28.71 -8.26
CA ASN A 468 -14.59 28.91 -8.05
C ASN A 468 -13.96 27.81 -7.17
N LYS A 469 -14.74 26.82 -6.73
CA LYS A 469 -14.32 25.73 -5.84
C LYS A 469 -14.45 24.36 -6.51
N ARG A 470 -13.67 23.40 -6.03
CA ARG A 470 -13.75 21.97 -6.42
C ARG A 470 -14.63 21.20 -5.43
N LEU A 471 -15.27 20.14 -5.91
CA LEU A 471 -15.98 19.19 -5.05
C LEU A 471 -14.96 18.36 -4.26
N ASP A 472 -15.28 18.08 -3.00
CA ASP A 472 -14.52 17.17 -2.14
C ASP A 472 -15.49 16.14 -1.55
N TYR A 473 -15.33 14.86 -1.89
CA TYR A 473 -16.21 13.78 -1.42
C TYR A 473 -15.75 13.14 -0.11
N GLY A 474 -14.66 13.62 0.51
CA GLY A 474 -14.06 13.04 1.70
C GLY A 474 -14.93 13.09 2.96
N GLN A 475 -16.04 13.83 2.93
CA GLN A 475 -17.05 13.89 3.99
C GLN A 475 -18.43 13.36 3.57
N LEU A 476 -18.53 12.76 2.37
CA LEU A 476 -19.77 12.22 1.85
C LEU A 476 -20.32 11.17 2.84
N GLN A 477 -21.61 11.29 3.19
CA GLN A 477 -22.27 10.37 4.11
C GLN A 477 -23.20 9.41 3.38
N MET A 478 -23.84 9.85 2.29
CA MET A 478 -24.82 9.06 1.55
C MET A 478 -24.85 9.38 0.06
N ILE A 479 -24.98 8.33 -0.77
CA ILE A 479 -25.32 8.39 -2.19
C ILE A 479 -26.74 7.88 -2.39
N ILE A 480 -27.56 8.64 -3.10
CA ILE A 480 -28.94 8.29 -3.44
C ILE A 480 -29.00 8.05 -4.94
N PHE A 481 -29.38 6.84 -5.35
CA PHE A 481 -29.54 6.48 -6.76
C PHE A 481 -31.01 6.57 -7.17
N GLY A 482 -31.27 7.22 -8.29
CA GLY A 482 -32.55 7.15 -8.98
C GLY A 482 -32.86 5.72 -9.42
N ARG A 483 -34.14 5.36 -9.49
CA ARG A 483 -34.60 4.02 -9.87
C ARG A 483 -34.08 3.58 -11.23
N GLU A 484 -33.97 4.50 -12.19
CA GLU A 484 -33.51 4.21 -13.55
C GLU A 484 -32.04 3.80 -13.60
N ILE A 485 -31.16 4.40 -12.77
CA ILE A 485 -29.74 4.04 -12.72
C ILE A 485 -29.55 2.63 -12.15
N LEU A 486 -30.30 2.28 -11.11
CA LEU A 486 -30.23 0.93 -10.51
C LEU A 486 -30.75 -0.16 -11.46
N GLN A 487 -31.52 0.21 -12.49
CA GLN A 487 -32.04 -0.71 -13.51
C GLN A 487 -31.18 -0.78 -14.77
N ASP A 488 -30.29 0.20 -15.00
CA ASP A 488 -29.37 0.24 -16.13
C ASP A 488 -27.94 -0.19 -15.70
N PRO A 489 -27.51 -1.42 -16.05
CA PRO A 489 -26.21 -1.94 -15.61
C PRO A 489 -25.02 -1.19 -16.20
N GLU A 490 -25.15 -0.58 -17.39
CA GLU A 490 -24.02 0.12 -18.02
C GLU A 490 -23.78 1.47 -17.35
N ILE A 491 -24.84 2.24 -17.12
CA ILE A 491 -24.75 3.54 -16.42
C ILE A 491 -24.30 3.33 -14.98
N MET A 492 -24.84 2.32 -14.28
CA MET A 492 -24.42 2.02 -12.92
C MET A 492 -22.93 1.65 -12.86
N LYS A 493 -22.45 0.85 -13.81
CA LYS A 493 -21.04 0.47 -13.90
C LYS A 493 -20.15 1.69 -14.13
N GLU A 494 -20.52 2.59 -15.03
CA GLU A 494 -19.78 3.83 -15.28
C GLU A 494 -19.66 4.70 -14.02
N VAL A 495 -20.77 4.89 -13.30
CA VAL A 495 -20.79 5.68 -12.05
C VAL A 495 -19.95 5.02 -10.96
N LEU A 496 -20.02 3.70 -10.82
CA LEU A 496 -19.24 2.98 -9.81
C LEU A 496 -17.75 2.87 -10.19
N GLU A 497 -17.39 2.75 -11.46
CA GLU A 497 -16.00 2.85 -11.93
C GLU A 497 -15.41 4.23 -11.62
N TYR A 498 -16.18 5.30 -11.86
CA TYR A 498 -15.77 6.66 -11.48
C TYR A 498 -15.53 6.79 -9.97
N ILE A 499 -16.46 6.28 -9.14
CA ILE A 499 -16.31 6.25 -7.67
C ILE A 499 -15.13 5.36 -7.25
N GLN A 500 -14.84 4.29 -7.99
CA GLN A 500 -13.70 3.43 -7.73
C GLN A 500 -12.37 4.13 -7.96
N GLU A 501 -12.28 4.92 -9.03
CA GLU A 501 -11.09 5.67 -9.42
C GLU A 501 -10.84 6.90 -8.54
N HIS A 502 -11.90 7.55 -8.04
CA HIS A 502 -11.82 8.75 -7.19
C HIS A 502 -11.74 8.39 -5.70
N GLN A 503 -10.56 8.61 -5.11
CA GLN A 503 -10.24 8.13 -3.76
C GLN A 503 -10.85 8.95 -2.62
N GLU A 504 -11.49 10.07 -2.95
CA GLU A 504 -12.25 10.87 -1.99
C GLU A 504 -13.50 10.13 -1.50
N PHE A 505 -14.04 9.21 -2.31
CA PHE A 505 -15.17 8.38 -1.92
C PHE A 505 -14.74 7.25 -0.99
N THR A 506 -15.11 7.36 0.29
CA THR A 506 -14.97 6.25 1.23
C THR A 506 -15.90 5.09 0.84
N ARG A 507 -15.40 3.84 0.87
CA ARG A 507 -16.25 2.66 0.59
C ARG A 507 -17.37 2.44 1.61
N THR A 508 -17.31 3.08 2.77
CA THR A 508 -18.32 3.00 3.84
C THR A 508 -19.50 3.96 3.68
N VAL A 509 -19.49 4.79 2.64
CA VAL A 509 -20.60 5.71 2.32
C VAL A 509 -21.87 4.89 2.12
N LEU A 510 -22.97 5.31 2.76
CA LEU A 510 -24.26 4.61 2.67
C LEU A 510 -24.90 4.85 1.31
N THR A 511 -25.69 3.89 0.86
CA THR A 511 -26.39 3.96 -0.42
C THR A 511 -27.88 3.71 -0.23
N ALA A 512 -28.69 4.45 -0.97
CA ALA A 512 -30.13 4.32 -0.94
C ALA A 512 -30.72 4.54 -2.33
N MET A 513 -31.94 4.08 -2.52
CA MET A 513 -32.73 4.26 -3.72
C MET A 513 -33.77 5.35 -3.52
N ALA A 514 -33.95 6.23 -4.50
CA ALA A 514 -35.02 7.21 -4.48
C ALA A 514 -36.35 6.62 -4.95
N ASP A 515 -37.43 6.91 -4.23
CA ASP A 515 -38.80 6.74 -4.71
C ASP A 515 -39.18 7.94 -5.60
N GLY A 516 -38.74 7.89 -6.85
CA GLY A 516 -38.81 9.02 -7.79
C GLY A 516 -37.41 9.48 -8.20
N ARG A 517 -37.14 10.79 -8.12
CA ARG A 517 -35.83 11.38 -8.47
C ARG A 517 -34.99 11.57 -7.21
N ALA A 518 -33.71 11.19 -7.27
CA ALA A 518 -32.75 11.46 -6.21
C ALA A 518 -32.60 12.97 -5.94
N GLN A 519 -32.73 13.79 -6.99
CA GLN A 519 -32.77 15.25 -6.90
C GLN A 519 -33.79 15.76 -5.87
N ASP A 520 -34.99 15.18 -5.84
CA ASP A 520 -36.08 15.65 -4.97
C ASP A 520 -35.77 15.39 -3.48
N ILE A 521 -34.98 14.36 -3.19
CA ILE A 521 -34.55 14.02 -1.83
C ILE A 521 -33.38 14.89 -1.41
N VAL A 522 -32.40 15.12 -2.29
CA VAL A 522 -31.27 16.02 -2.01
C VAL A 522 -31.75 17.46 -1.85
N ALA A 523 -32.82 17.88 -2.55
CA ALA A 523 -33.41 19.21 -2.39
C ALA A 523 -33.99 19.47 -0.99
N LEU A 524 -34.31 18.42 -0.22
CA LEU A 524 -34.76 18.54 1.18
C LEU A 524 -33.65 18.94 2.15
N ASP A 525 -32.41 19.12 1.68
CA ASP A 525 -31.30 19.69 2.45
C ASP A 525 -31.67 21.07 3.04
N GLU A 526 -32.56 21.83 2.38
CA GLU A 526 -33.07 23.12 2.88
C GLU A 526 -34.09 22.98 4.03
N ALA A 527 -34.76 21.83 4.14
CA ALA A 527 -35.81 21.57 5.13
C ALA A 527 -35.27 20.93 6.42
N VAL A 528 -34.05 20.38 6.39
CA VAL A 528 -33.46 19.61 7.49
C VAL A 528 -32.33 20.40 8.15
N ASN A 529 -32.31 20.44 9.50
CA ASN A 529 -31.23 21.10 10.23
C ASN A 529 -29.87 20.41 10.00
N GLY A 530 -28.92 21.14 9.42
CA GLY A 530 -27.55 20.66 9.19
C GLY A 530 -27.31 20.24 7.74
N SER A 531 -27.27 18.94 7.49
CA SER A 531 -27.23 18.40 6.13
C SER A 531 -28.03 17.10 6.04
N ILE A 532 -28.77 16.95 4.95
CA ILE A 532 -29.55 15.77 4.59
C ILE A 532 -28.73 14.50 4.66
N GLY A 533 -27.45 14.55 4.27
CA GLY A 533 -26.54 13.40 4.35
C GLY A 533 -26.27 12.93 5.79
N VAL A 534 -26.12 13.88 6.72
CA VAL A 534 -25.91 13.58 8.15
C VAL A 534 -27.20 13.07 8.78
N TYR A 535 -28.33 13.71 8.47
CA TYR A 535 -29.64 13.30 8.96
C TYR A 535 -29.99 11.88 8.52
N LEU A 536 -29.85 11.59 7.22
CA LEU A 536 -30.13 10.28 6.66
C LEU A 536 -29.22 9.21 7.26
N LYS A 537 -27.92 9.49 7.42
CA LYS A 537 -27.01 8.55 8.10
C LYS A 537 -27.45 8.24 9.53
N GLN A 538 -27.78 9.26 10.33
CA GLN A 538 -28.26 9.05 11.70
C GLN A 538 -29.59 8.29 11.73
N MET A 539 -30.45 8.49 10.74
CA MET A 539 -31.70 7.76 10.61
C MET A 539 -31.45 6.26 10.37
N PHE A 540 -30.50 5.90 9.51
CA PHE A 540 -30.10 4.50 9.29
C PHE A 540 -29.47 3.89 10.55
N GLU A 541 -28.49 4.57 11.16
CA GLU A 541 -27.77 4.07 12.34
C GLU A 541 -28.71 3.84 13.55
N ASN A 542 -29.70 4.71 13.76
CA ASN A 542 -30.58 4.63 14.93
C ASN A 542 -31.79 3.73 14.74
N ASN A 543 -32.38 3.73 13.54
CA ASN A 543 -33.67 3.08 13.33
C ASN A 543 -33.54 1.73 12.61
N MET A 544 -32.47 1.53 11.83
CA MET A 544 -32.39 0.47 10.84
C MET A 544 -30.94 -0.01 10.57
N PRO A 545 -30.16 -0.40 11.61
CA PRO A 545 -28.75 -0.78 11.44
C PRO A 545 -28.54 -2.07 10.60
N GLU A 546 -29.59 -2.86 10.37
CA GLU A 546 -29.55 -4.04 9.50
C GLU A 546 -29.56 -3.69 8.00
N TYR A 547 -29.77 -2.42 7.65
CA TYR A 547 -30.01 -1.96 6.28
C TYR A 547 -28.91 -1.01 5.76
N ASP A 548 -27.71 -1.08 6.34
CA ASP A 548 -26.53 -0.31 5.96
C ASP A 548 -25.87 -0.88 4.68
N LEU A 549 -26.49 -0.71 3.51
CA LEU A 549 -25.85 -1.02 2.23
C LEU A 549 -24.85 0.09 1.88
N THR A 550 -23.57 -0.25 1.73
CA THR A 550 -22.53 0.73 1.40
C THR A 550 -22.16 0.72 -0.08
N VAL A 551 -21.51 1.80 -0.55
CA VAL A 551 -20.92 1.87 -1.89
C VAL A 551 -19.92 0.73 -2.12
N GLY A 552 -19.15 0.37 -1.09
CA GLY A 552 -18.25 -0.78 -1.15
C GLY A 552 -19.00 -2.08 -1.43
N ASP A 553 -20.16 -2.30 -0.80
CA ASP A 553 -20.98 -3.49 -1.03
C ASP A 553 -21.55 -3.52 -2.45
N LEU A 554 -22.02 -2.39 -2.98
CA LEU A 554 -22.48 -2.28 -4.37
C LEU A 554 -21.36 -2.59 -5.38
N ILE A 555 -20.17 -2.04 -5.15
CA ILE A 555 -18.98 -2.29 -5.97
C ILE A 555 -18.62 -3.79 -5.97
N ILE A 556 -18.65 -4.42 -4.79
CA ILE A 556 -18.36 -5.85 -4.63
C ILE A 556 -19.47 -6.67 -5.32
N GLY A 557 -20.74 -6.31 -5.13
CA GLY A 557 -21.89 -7.00 -5.71
C GLY A 557 -21.89 -6.98 -7.24
N MET A 558 -21.62 -5.85 -7.88
CA MET A 558 -21.53 -5.74 -9.35
C MET A 558 -20.35 -6.46 -9.97
N SER A 559 -19.30 -6.76 -9.20
CA SER A 559 -18.22 -7.61 -9.70
C SER A 559 -18.67 -9.07 -9.92
N ARG A 560 -19.83 -9.45 -9.35
CA ARG A 560 -20.42 -10.79 -9.44
C ARG A 560 -21.71 -10.75 -10.25
N THR A 561 -21.81 -11.64 -11.24
CA THR A 561 -23.07 -11.86 -11.97
C THR A 561 -24.08 -12.58 -11.05
N ASP A 562 -25.27 -12.01 -10.85
CA ASP A 562 -26.43 -12.61 -10.14
C ASP A 562 -26.49 -12.51 -8.59
N GLU A 563 -25.75 -11.60 -7.94
CA GLU A 563 -25.95 -11.32 -6.51
C GLU A 563 -27.21 -10.44 -6.30
N ILE A 564 -28.10 -10.84 -5.38
CA ILE A 564 -29.31 -10.07 -5.05
C ILE A 564 -29.02 -9.28 -3.77
N MET A 565 -29.02 -7.96 -3.88
CA MET A 565 -28.86 -7.04 -2.75
C MET A 565 -30.18 -6.35 -2.44
N GLU A 566 -30.41 -6.03 -1.17
CA GLU A 566 -31.57 -5.25 -0.73
C GLU A 566 -31.12 -3.81 -0.48
N ILE A 567 -31.73 -2.85 -1.17
CA ILE A 567 -31.49 -1.42 -0.98
C ILE A 567 -32.70 -0.77 -0.30
N ALA A 568 -32.44 0.17 0.60
CA ALA A 568 -33.49 0.97 1.23
C ALA A 568 -34.04 2.02 0.26
N VAL A 569 -35.36 2.14 0.19
CA VAL A 569 -36.06 3.11 -0.64
C VAL A 569 -36.45 4.32 0.22
N ILE A 570 -36.01 5.51 -0.20
CA ILE A 570 -36.28 6.78 0.46
C ILE A 570 -37.26 7.57 -0.41
N ALA A 571 -38.34 8.07 0.18
CA ALA A 571 -39.26 9.00 -0.47
C ALA A 571 -39.13 10.41 0.10
N PRO A 572 -39.36 11.45 -0.71
CA PRO A 572 -39.47 12.82 -0.23
C PRO A 572 -40.73 12.95 0.66
N GLY A 573 -40.56 13.35 1.92
CA GLY A 573 -41.66 13.71 2.82
C GLY A 573 -41.91 15.22 2.86
N GLU A 574 -42.99 15.66 3.53
CA GLU A 574 -43.35 17.10 3.61
C GLU A 574 -42.26 17.98 4.25
N ASP A 575 -41.61 17.49 5.33
CA ASP A 575 -40.56 18.24 6.05
C ASP A 575 -39.21 17.49 6.13
N ALA A 576 -39.22 16.18 5.93
CA ALA A 576 -38.03 15.32 6.02
C ALA A 576 -38.22 14.04 5.20
N PRO A 577 -37.14 13.48 4.64
CA PRO A 577 -37.21 12.22 3.91
C PRO A 577 -37.62 11.06 4.81
N LYS A 578 -38.33 10.08 4.24
CA LYS A 578 -38.81 8.88 4.94
C LYS A 578 -38.42 7.63 4.18
N ILE A 579 -38.05 6.57 4.90
CA ILE A 579 -37.85 5.24 4.30
C ILE A 579 -39.24 4.62 4.06
N THR A 580 -39.54 4.27 2.81
CA THR A 580 -40.84 3.72 2.40
C THR A 580 -40.84 2.21 2.22
N GLY A 581 -39.66 1.59 2.03
CA GLY A 581 -39.54 0.15 1.89
C GLY A 581 -38.14 -0.31 1.50
N MET A 582 -38.05 -1.56 1.04
CA MET A 582 -36.83 -2.17 0.50
C MET A 582 -37.11 -2.67 -0.91
N GLU A 583 -36.14 -2.51 -1.81
CA GLU A 583 -36.19 -3.04 -3.17
C GLU A 583 -35.01 -4.00 -3.39
N LYS A 584 -35.27 -5.10 -4.10
CA LYS A 584 -34.23 -6.08 -4.46
C LYS A 584 -33.60 -5.68 -5.78
N ILE A 585 -32.30 -5.42 -5.74
CA ILE A 585 -31.49 -5.14 -6.93
C ILE A 585 -30.72 -6.40 -7.25
N ARG A 586 -30.71 -6.76 -8.53
CA ARG A 586 -29.84 -7.81 -9.06
C ARG A 586 -28.65 -7.13 -9.73
N THR A 587 -27.45 -7.45 -9.26
CA THR A 587 -26.21 -6.95 -9.85
C THR A 587 -25.61 -7.85 -10.92
#